data_AF-A0A0N1DUT1-F1
#
_entry.id   AF-A0A0N1DUT1-F1
#
_cell.length_a   1.000
_cell.length_b   1.000
_cell.length_c   1.000
_cell.angle_alpha   90.00
_cell.angle_beta   90.00
_cell.angle_gamma   90.00
#
_symmetry.space_group_name_H-M   'P 1'
#
loop_
_entity.id
_entity.type
_entity.pdbx_description
1 polymer ?
#
loop_
_entity_poly.entity_id
_entity_poly.type
_entity_poly.pdbx_seq_one_letter_code
_entity_poly.pdbx_strand_id
1 'polypeptide(L)'
;MTQQELIDKFTNLSEGKLVAEEWINWFTTHKDSVEKICGRTAFLKVKPKDSFSGIKNLYIGQLAAFDWLTSKEIKVSLSDLYKKGWEKEFDSFCKAEKQKEKLLQKEVENKFGYLKDTYPKFFKQLTKSYSNSDVIQAGEKQETIQNTEKELSIQLPEDLAIWYQNVSILQLEGIGIDFKELTIETIQKKQYLILGEFWLYGDGDQLLYNLENKSIYIFAHENQPPKAIKIANSFIEFMEKKMVTYLREYE
;
A
#
# COMPACT_ATOMS: atom_id res chain seq x y z
N MET A 1 -8.55 30.93 28.78
CA MET A 1 -8.20 29.91 29.80
C MET A 1 -7.08 30.46 30.67
N THR A 2 -7.14 30.20 31.97
CA THR A 2 -6.09 30.52 32.95
C THR A 2 -5.08 29.37 33.08
N GLN A 3 -3.94 29.63 33.72
CA GLN A 3 -2.96 28.59 34.03
C GLN A 3 -3.52 27.53 34.98
N GLN A 4 -4.36 27.92 35.95
CA GLN A 4 -4.97 26.98 36.89
C GLN A 4 -5.94 26.03 36.17
N GLU A 5 -6.79 26.55 35.29
CA GLU A 5 -7.70 25.71 34.47
C GLU A 5 -6.92 24.69 33.61
N LEU A 6 -5.75 25.06 33.10
CA LEU A 6 -4.87 24.14 32.37
C LEU A 6 -4.30 23.05 33.28
N ILE A 7 -3.82 23.44 34.48
CA ILE A 7 -3.30 22.51 35.48
C ILE A 7 -4.38 21.50 35.87
N ASP A 8 -5.61 21.96 36.13
CA ASP A 8 -6.73 21.10 36.51
C ASP A 8 -7.07 20.12 35.38
N LYS A 9 -7.10 20.59 34.13
CA LYS A 9 -7.37 19.72 32.98
C LYS A 9 -6.26 18.70 32.76
N PHE A 10 -5.00 19.12 32.84
CA PHE A 10 -3.85 18.22 32.70
C PHE A 10 -3.77 17.22 33.84
N THR A 11 -4.19 17.60 35.05
CA THR A 11 -4.29 16.69 36.20
C THR A 11 -5.34 15.63 35.93
N ASN A 12 -6.55 16.03 35.50
CA ASN A 12 -7.61 15.09 35.13
C ASN A 12 -7.18 14.15 34.00
N LEU A 13 -6.43 14.65 33.01
CA LEU A 13 -5.87 13.82 31.95
C LEU A 13 -4.83 12.83 32.53
N SER A 14 -3.88 13.32 33.33
CA SER A 14 -2.82 12.51 33.96
C SER A 14 -3.38 11.37 34.81
N GLU A 15 -4.45 11.63 35.53
CA GLU A 15 -5.12 10.68 36.44
C GLU A 15 -6.13 9.76 35.74
N GLY A 16 -6.31 9.89 34.42
CA GLY A 16 -7.18 9.02 33.65
C GLY A 16 -8.67 9.33 33.79
N LYS A 17 -9.04 10.57 34.13
CA LYS A 17 -10.43 10.98 34.42
C LYS A 17 -11.22 11.49 33.21
N LEU A 18 -10.55 11.69 32.08
CA LEU A 18 -11.17 12.18 30.85
C LEU A 18 -11.53 11.03 29.91
N VAL A 19 -12.51 11.28 29.03
CA VAL A 19 -12.78 10.43 27.87
C VAL A 19 -12.25 11.08 26.59
N ALA A 20 -12.08 10.28 25.52
CA ALA A 20 -11.36 10.72 24.33
C ALA A 20 -12.03 11.90 23.64
N GLU A 21 -13.36 11.83 23.48
CA GLU A 21 -14.16 12.89 22.88
C GLU A 21 -14.05 14.21 23.67
N GLU A 22 -14.16 14.12 25.00
CA GLU A 22 -14.04 15.28 25.88
C GLU A 22 -12.65 15.94 25.76
N TRP A 23 -11.60 15.13 25.74
CA TRP A 23 -10.22 15.62 25.60
C TRP A 23 -10.00 16.30 24.25
N ILE A 24 -10.40 15.65 23.15
CA ILE A 24 -10.19 16.16 21.79
C ILE A 24 -10.98 17.46 21.58
N ASN A 25 -12.25 17.50 21.98
CA ASN A 25 -13.09 18.68 21.86
C ASN A 25 -12.52 19.83 22.70
N TRP A 26 -12.21 19.58 23.97
CA TRP A 26 -11.63 20.59 24.84
C TRP A 26 -10.31 21.12 24.30
N PHE A 27 -9.40 20.25 23.84
CA PHE A 27 -8.11 20.68 23.31
C PHE A 27 -8.27 21.54 22.05
N THR A 28 -9.18 21.14 21.16
CA THR A 28 -9.46 21.86 19.90
C THR A 28 -10.00 23.26 20.18
N THR A 29 -10.94 23.39 21.11
CA THR A 29 -11.52 24.68 21.52
C THR A 29 -10.47 25.61 22.12
N HIS A 30 -9.46 25.06 22.82
CA HIS A 30 -8.55 25.88 23.63
C HIS A 30 -7.09 25.91 23.15
N LYS A 31 -6.79 25.36 21.98
CA LYS A 31 -5.43 25.13 21.45
C LYS A 31 -4.49 26.34 21.62
N ASP A 32 -4.96 27.55 21.31
CA ASP A 32 -4.13 28.76 21.29
C ASP A 32 -3.76 29.19 22.73
N SER A 33 -4.70 29.02 23.67
CA SER A 33 -4.46 29.27 25.09
C SER A 33 -3.51 28.23 25.68
N VAL A 34 -3.69 26.95 25.32
CA VAL A 34 -2.80 25.86 25.77
C VAL A 34 -1.37 26.14 25.33
N GLU A 35 -1.15 26.46 24.05
CA GLU A 35 0.17 26.76 23.50
C GLU A 35 0.84 27.94 24.21
N LYS A 36 0.09 29.02 24.46
CA LYS A 36 0.60 30.21 25.15
C LYS A 36 1.05 29.91 26.59
N ILE A 37 0.35 29.02 27.30
CA ILE A 37 0.62 28.72 28.71
C ILE A 37 1.71 27.66 28.88
N CYS A 38 1.61 26.54 28.16
CA CYS A 38 2.56 25.42 28.33
C CYS A 38 3.81 25.55 27.46
N GLY A 39 3.79 26.45 26.47
CA GLY A 39 4.87 26.64 25.49
C GLY A 39 4.80 25.66 24.33
N ARG A 40 5.41 26.03 23.20
CA ARG A 40 5.34 25.28 21.92
C ARG A 40 5.70 23.81 22.06
N THR A 41 6.80 23.52 22.76
CA THR A 41 7.32 22.15 22.88
C THR A 41 6.35 21.23 23.62
N ALA A 42 5.80 21.68 24.75
CA ALA A 42 4.82 20.91 25.50
C ALA A 42 3.52 20.77 24.71
N PHE A 43 3.06 21.86 24.10
CA PHE A 43 1.88 21.88 23.22
C PHE A 43 1.96 20.82 22.13
N LEU A 44 3.08 20.73 21.41
CA LEU A 44 3.26 19.75 20.34
C LEU A 44 3.21 18.30 20.83
N LYS A 45 3.67 18.04 22.05
CA LYS A 45 3.64 16.69 22.65
C LYS A 45 2.23 16.30 23.09
N VAL A 46 1.46 17.24 23.65
CA VAL A 46 0.12 16.98 24.18
C VAL A 46 -0.98 17.05 23.10
N LYS A 47 -0.70 17.68 21.96
CA LYS A 47 -1.64 17.86 20.85
C LYS A 47 -2.17 16.52 20.31
N PRO A 48 -3.50 16.31 20.27
CA PRO A 48 -4.10 15.16 19.60
C PRO A 48 -3.68 15.07 18.13
N LYS A 49 -3.42 13.85 17.68
CA LYS A 49 -3.07 13.52 16.29
C LYS A 49 -4.24 12.87 15.59
N ASP A 50 -4.24 12.94 14.27
CA ASP A 50 -5.13 12.11 13.47
C ASP A 50 -4.77 10.63 13.68
N SER A 51 -5.71 9.84 14.19
CA SER A 51 -5.48 8.47 14.62
C SER A 51 -6.81 7.73 14.71
N PHE A 52 -6.80 6.45 14.33
CA PHE A 52 -7.95 5.55 14.42
C PHE A 52 -8.45 5.28 15.86
N SER A 53 -7.73 5.75 16.88
CA SER A 53 -7.97 5.49 18.31
C SER A 53 -7.93 6.79 19.11
N GLY A 54 -9.08 7.12 19.71
CA GLY A 54 -9.18 8.22 20.67
C GLY A 54 -8.43 7.94 21.97
N ILE A 55 -8.33 6.67 22.38
CA ILE A 55 -7.59 6.27 23.60
C ILE A 55 -6.09 6.49 23.41
N LYS A 56 -5.54 6.26 22.21
CA LYS A 56 -4.15 6.62 21.90
C LYS A 56 -3.87 8.10 22.11
N ASN A 57 -4.79 8.97 21.70
CA ASN A 57 -4.67 10.42 21.89
C ASN A 57 -4.72 10.80 23.38
N LEU A 58 -5.55 10.14 24.17
CA LEU A 58 -5.54 10.29 25.63
C LEU A 58 -4.21 9.85 26.23
N TYR A 59 -3.69 8.67 25.85
CA TYR A 59 -2.44 8.14 26.39
C TYR A 59 -1.23 9.04 26.07
N ILE A 60 -1.06 9.46 24.82
CA ILE A 60 0.02 10.37 24.43
C ILE A 60 -0.12 11.72 25.15
N GLY A 61 -1.35 12.26 25.19
CA GLY A 61 -1.64 13.50 25.90
C GLY A 61 -1.35 13.40 27.40
N GLN A 62 -1.69 12.28 28.01
CA GLN A 62 -1.46 11.98 29.43
C GLN A 62 0.02 11.99 29.80
N LEU A 63 0.87 11.34 29.00
CA LEU A 63 2.32 11.35 29.21
C LEU A 63 2.87 12.78 29.11
N ALA A 64 2.46 13.53 28.08
CA ALA A 64 2.90 14.91 27.89
C ALA A 64 2.41 15.87 28.99
N ALA A 65 1.17 15.69 29.45
CA ALA A 65 0.59 16.45 30.54
C ALA A 65 1.28 16.15 31.87
N PHE A 66 1.56 14.87 32.16
CA PHE A 66 2.29 14.45 33.34
C PHE A 66 3.72 15.02 33.37
N ASP A 67 4.45 14.95 32.24
CA ASP A 67 5.79 15.52 32.11
C ASP A 67 5.77 17.04 32.35
N TRP A 68 4.78 17.73 31.78
CA TRP A 68 4.64 19.17 31.96
C TRP A 68 4.32 19.55 33.41
N LEU A 69 3.37 18.85 34.06
CA LEU A 69 3.03 19.06 35.48
C LEU A 69 4.24 18.80 36.38
N THR A 70 4.99 17.73 36.11
CA THR A 70 6.23 17.40 36.83
C THR A 70 7.28 18.50 36.66
N SER A 71 7.44 19.05 35.46
CA SER A 71 8.34 20.20 35.19
C SER A 71 7.94 21.48 35.92
N LYS A 72 6.71 21.56 36.42
CA LYS A 72 6.16 22.65 37.25
C LYS A 72 6.14 22.30 38.74
N GLU A 73 6.76 21.19 39.13
CA GLU A 73 6.82 20.69 40.51
C GLU A 73 5.44 20.36 41.11
N ILE A 74 4.44 20.11 40.24
CA ILE A 74 3.09 19.73 40.64
C ILE A 74 3.04 18.21 40.86
N LYS A 75 2.68 17.79 42.07
CA LYS A 75 2.51 16.36 42.39
C LYS A 75 1.20 15.84 41.81
N VAL A 76 1.30 14.87 40.91
CA VAL A 76 0.16 14.23 40.26
C VAL A 76 0.43 12.73 40.10
N SER A 77 -0.62 11.90 40.08
CA SER A 77 -0.50 10.48 39.79
C SER A 77 -0.70 10.19 38.29
N LEU A 78 0.13 9.30 37.74
CA LEU A 78 -0.02 8.81 36.37
C LEU A 78 -0.84 7.51 36.36
N SER A 79 -2.08 7.58 35.90
CA SER A 79 -2.95 6.42 35.76
C SER A 79 -2.51 5.49 34.62
N ASP A 80 -2.70 4.18 34.76
CA ASP A 80 -2.42 3.20 33.70
C ASP A 80 -3.63 2.92 32.78
N LEU A 81 -4.76 3.56 33.05
CA LEU A 81 -6.04 3.32 32.37
C LEU A 81 -5.92 3.46 30.84
N TYR A 82 -5.35 4.57 30.36
CA TYR A 82 -5.25 4.82 28.92
C TYR A 82 -4.22 3.94 28.23
N LYS A 83 -3.12 3.60 28.91
CA LYS A 83 -2.13 2.65 28.40
C LYS A 83 -2.78 1.28 28.16
N LYS A 84 -3.46 0.74 29.18
CA LYS A 84 -4.17 -0.55 29.09
C LYS A 84 -5.27 -0.52 28.03
N GLY A 85 -6.01 0.59 27.94
CA GLY A 85 -7.04 0.79 26.92
C GLY A 85 -6.46 0.79 25.50
N TRP A 86 -5.36 1.51 25.29
CA TRP A 86 -4.65 1.56 24.01
C TRP A 86 -4.10 0.19 23.62
N GLU A 87 -3.42 -0.51 24.53
CA GLU A 87 -2.90 -1.86 24.29
C GLU A 87 -4.02 -2.82 23.85
N LYS A 88 -5.18 -2.76 24.50
CA LYS A 88 -6.35 -3.57 24.14
C LYS A 88 -6.93 -3.21 22.77
N GLU A 89 -7.09 -1.93 22.46
CA GLU A 89 -7.58 -1.47 21.15
C GLU A 89 -6.60 -1.86 20.04
N PHE A 90 -5.29 -1.67 20.28
CA PHE A 90 -4.24 -2.02 19.34
C PHE A 90 -4.20 -3.53 19.07
N ASP A 91 -4.26 -4.37 20.10
CA ASP A 91 -4.34 -5.82 19.94
C ASP A 91 -5.59 -6.25 19.15
N SER A 92 -6.72 -5.60 19.41
CA SER A 92 -7.99 -5.90 18.71
C SER A 92 -7.90 -5.49 17.25
N PHE A 93 -7.30 -4.33 16.96
CA PHE A 93 -7.01 -3.85 15.61
C PHE A 93 -6.09 -4.83 14.86
N CYS A 94 -4.95 -5.21 15.45
CA CYS A 94 -4.03 -6.17 14.83
C CYS A 94 -4.70 -7.52 14.54
N LYS A 95 -5.59 -8.00 15.41
CA LYS A 95 -6.36 -9.23 15.15
C LYS A 95 -7.35 -9.04 14.00
N ALA A 96 -8.05 -7.90 13.95
CA ALA A 96 -9.00 -7.61 12.88
C ALA A 96 -8.31 -7.51 11.51
N GLU A 97 -7.18 -6.79 11.43
CA GLU A 97 -6.40 -6.67 10.19
C GLU A 97 -5.90 -8.04 9.71
N LYS A 98 -5.33 -8.87 10.60
CA LYS A 98 -4.94 -10.25 10.25
C LYS A 98 -6.09 -11.12 9.75
N GLN A 99 -7.32 -10.89 10.22
CA GLN A 99 -8.48 -11.62 9.71
C GLN A 99 -8.89 -11.12 8.33
N LYS A 100 -8.83 -9.82 8.07
CA LYS A 100 -9.07 -9.25 6.74
C LYS A 100 -8.07 -9.78 5.72
N GLU A 101 -6.78 -9.80 6.05
CA GLU A 101 -5.72 -10.38 5.20
C GLU A 101 -6.00 -11.85 4.86
N LYS A 102 -6.41 -12.66 5.85
CA LYS A 102 -6.77 -14.07 5.63
C LYS A 102 -8.00 -14.25 4.74
N LEU A 103 -8.98 -13.36 4.84
CA LEU A 103 -10.16 -13.39 3.98
C LEU A 103 -9.78 -13.05 2.54
N LEU A 104 -8.94 -12.02 2.35
CA LEU A 104 -8.40 -11.66 1.04
C LEU A 104 -7.59 -12.78 0.41
N GLN A 105 -6.69 -13.41 1.18
CA GLN A 105 -5.92 -14.59 0.74
C GLN A 105 -6.83 -15.70 0.21
N LYS A 106 -7.89 -16.03 0.96
CA LYS A 106 -8.87 -17.05 0.53
C LYS A 106 -9.64 -16.62 -0.72
N GLU A 107 -9.96 -15.34 -0.85
CA GLU A 107 -10.65 -14.81 -2.01
C GLU A 107 -9.77 -14.92 -3.27
N VAL A 108 -8.50 -14.55 -3.18
CA VAL A 108 -7.52 -14.72 -4.26
C VAL A 108 -7.36 -16.19 -4.62
N GLU A 109 -7.26 -17.07 -3.62
CA GLU A 109 -7.16 -18.51 -3.86
C GLU A 109 -8.38 -19.07 -4.59
N ASN A 110 -9.59 -18.64 -4.20
CA ASN A 110 -10.83 -19.07 -4.83
C ASN A 110 -11.00 -18.51 -6.24
N LYS A 111 -10.65 -17.24 -6.46
CA LYS A 111 -10.85 -16.55 -7.75
C LYS A 111 -9.78 -16.89 -8.78
N PHE A 112 -8.52 -16.99 -8.35
CA PHE A 112 -7.35 -17.04 -9.24
C PHE A 112 -6.50 -18.30 -9.03
N GLY A 113 -7.01 -19.30 -8.31
CA GLY A 113 -6.29 -20.54 -8.01
C GLY A 113 -5.77 -21.30 -9.23
N TYR A 114 -6.38 -21.13 -10.40
CA TYR A 114 -5.92 -21.71 -11.66
C TYR A 114 -4.52 -21.20 -12.08
N LEU A 115 -4.10 -20.02 -11.62
CA LEU A 115 -2.76 -19.50 -11.92
C LEU A 115 -1.67 -20.35 -11.29
N LYS A 116 -1.97 -21.15 -10.26
CA LYS A 116 -1.00 -22.03 -9.61
C LYS A 116 -0.40 -23.07 -10.55
N ASP A 117 -1.16 -23.50 -11.56
CA ASP A 117 -0.72 -24.57 -12.46
C ASP A 117 0.35 -24.09 -13.45
N THR A 118 0.26 -22.83 -13.88
CA THR A 118 1.20 -22.22 -14.84
C THR A 118 2.26 -21.33 -14.14
N TYR A 119 1.85 -20.61 -13.10
CA TYR A 119 2.65 -19.61 -12.38
C TYR A 119 2.62 -19.83 -10.86
N PRO A 120 3.14 -20.97 -10.35
CA PRO A 120 3.04 -21.33 -8.93
C PRO A 120 3.76 -20.37 -7.98
N LYS A 121 4.91 -19.78 -8.37
CA LYS A 121 5.63 -18.85 -7.49
C LYS A 121 4.98 -17.48 -7.50
N PHE A 122 4.55 -17.03 -8.68
CA PHE A 122 3.81 -15.78 -8.81
C PHE A 122 2.53 -15.85 -8.00
N PHE A 123 1.70 -16.88 -8.19
CA PHE A 123 0.45 -17.05 -7.46
C PHE A 123 0.66 -17.07 -5.94
N LYS A 124 1.68 -17.79 -5.45
CA LYS A 124 2.02 -17.81 -4.03
C LYS A 124 2.43 -16.44 -3.48
N GLN A 125 3.09 -15.61 -4.29
CA GLN A 125 3.48 -14.27 -3.88
C GLN A 125 2.28 -13.31 -3.95
N LEU A 126 1.51 -13.39 -5.03
CA LEU A 126 0.28 -12.64 -5.23
C LEU A 126 -0.68 -12.84 -4.05
N THR A 127 -0.93 -14.07 -3.61
CA THR A 127 -1.84 -14.30 -2.46
C THR A 127 -1.42 -13.57 -1.19
N LYS A 128 -0.13 -13.28 -1.00
CA LYS A 128 0.36 -12.55 0.16
C LYS A 128 0.31 -11.04 0.00
N SER A 129 0.71 -10.56 -1.18
CA SER A 129 0.83 -9.12 -1.47
C SER A 129 -0.47 -8.49 -1.97
N TYR A 130 -1.50 -9.29 -2.26
CA TYR A 130 -2.75 -8.79 -2.85
C TYR A 130 -3.48 -7.81 -1.95
N SER A 131 -3.90 -6.70 -2.54
CA SER A 131 -4.57 -5.58 -1.89
C SER A 131 -5.98 -5.33 -2.48
N ASN A 132 -6.79 -4.51 -1.80
CA ASN A 132 -8.10 -4.12 -2.31
C ASN A 132 -8.05 -3.19 -3.53
N SER A 133 -6.90 -2.57 -3.81
CA SER A 133 -6.68 -1.75 -5.00
C SER A 133 -6.25 -2.56 -6.23
N ASP A 134 -5.90 -3.83 -6.04
CA ASP A 134 -5.39 -4.67 -7.11
C ASP A 134 -6.53 -5.21 -7.98
N VAL A 135 -6.35 -5.17 -9.30
CA VAL A 135 -7.34 -5.64 -10.28
C VAL A 135 -6.77 -6.82 -11.06
N ILE A 136 -7.48 -7.94 -11.03
CA ILE A 136 -7.22 -9.09 -11.90
C ILE A 136 -8.52 -9.49 -12.57
N GLN A 137 -8.54 -9.47 -13.89
CA GLN A 137 -9.70 -9.89 -14.68
C GLN A 137 -9.43 -11.22 -15.36
N ALA A 138 -10.48 -12.03 -15.46
CA ALA A 138 -10.43 -13.32 -16.15
C ALA A 138 -10.02 -13.13 -17.61
N GLY A 139 -9.29 -14.11 -18.14
CA GLY A 139 -8.78 -14.09 -19.49
C GLY A 139 -9.83 -13.99 -20.59
N GLU A 140 -9.34 -13.65 -21.77
CA GLU A 140 -10.13 -13.48 -22.97
C GLU A 140 -10.41 -14.80 -23.69
N LYS A 141 -11.50 -14.83 -24.43
CA LYS A 141 -11.83 -15.96 -25.30
C LYS A 141 -10.83 -16.03 -26.46
N GLN A 142 -10.62 -17.25 -26.96
CA GLN A 142 -9.75 -17.48 -28.11
C GLN A 142 -10.15 -16.65 -29.35
N GLU A 143 -11.43 -16.42 -29.57
CA GLU A 143 -11.93 -15.57 -30.66
C GLU A 143 -11.48 -14.11 -30.51
N THR A 144 -11.59 -13.53 -29.30
CA THR A 144 -11.11 -12.17 -29.02
C THR A 144 -9.61 -12.08 -29.28
N ILE A 145 -8.85 -13.06 -28.80
CA ILE A 145 -7.40 -13.15 -29.00
C ILE A 145 -7.04 -13.16 -30.49
N GLN A 146 -7.72 -14.00 -31.28
CA GLN A 146 -7.51 -14.10 -32.73
C GLN A 146 -7.88 -12.82 -33.47
N ASN A 147 -8.88 -12.06 -32.99
CA ASN A 147 -9.25 -10.79 -33.59
C ASN A 147 -8.18 -9.72 -33.32
N THR A 148 -7.66 -9.63 -32.09
CA THR A 148 -6.56 -8.72 -31.76
C THR A 148 -5.27 -9.07 -32.50
N GLU A 149 -4.95 -10.35 -32.65
CA GLU A 149 -3.82 -10.81 -33.49
C GLU A 149 -3.94 -10.31 -34.94
N LYS A 150 -5.14 -10.38 -35.54
CA LYS A 150 -5.39 -9.87 -36.89
C LYS A 150 -5.27 -8.34 -36.95
N GLU A 151 -5.84 -7.63 -35.98
CA GLU A 151 -5.79 -6.16 -35.91
C GLU A 151 -4.35 -5.66 -35.79
N LEU A 152 -3.55 -6.30 -34.94
CA LEU A 152 -2.13 -5.98 -34.76
C LEU A 152 -1.24 -6.57 -35.85
N SER A 153 -1.78 -7.42 -36.73
CA SER A 153 -1.02 -8.14 -37.77
C SER A 153 0.17 -8.94 -37.21
N ILE A 154 -0.03 -9.57 -36.05
CA ILE A 154 0.95 -10.45 -35.40
C ILE A 154 0.31 -11.78 -35.01
N GLN A 155 1.14 -12.76 -34.67
CA GLN A 155 0.71 -13.93 -33.92
C GLN A 155 1.29 -13.81 -32.51
N LEU A 156 0.43 -13.86 -31.50
CA LEU A 156 0.87 -13.87 -30.11
C LEU A 156 1.64 -15.16 -29.84
N PRO A 157 2.83 -15.05 -29.23
CA PRO A 157 3.56 -16.22 -28.75
C PRO A 157 2.75 -17.05 -27.77
N GLU A 158 3.00 -18.36 -27.74
CA GLU A 158 2.24 -19.33 -26.95
C GLU A 158 2.15 -18.96 -25.46
N ASP A 159 3.24 -18.47 -24.85
CA ASP A 159 3.26 -18.05 -23.45
C ASP A 159 2.36 -16.84 -23.18
N LEU A 160 2.37 -15.84 -24.07
CA LEU A 160 1.45 -14.69 -23.99
C LEU A 160 0.00 -15.08 -24.28
N ALA A 161 -0.24 -15.97 -25.25
CA ALA A 161 -1.57 -16.47 -25.54
C ALA A 161 -2.15 -17.24 -24.33
N ILE A 162 -1.35 -18.10 -23.69
CA ILE A 162 -1.73 -18.80 -22.46
C ILE A 162 -2.00 -17.79 -21.34
N TRP A 163 -1.16 -16.76 -21.19
CA TRP A 163 -1.41 -15.70 -20.22
C TRP A 163 -2.76 -15.04 -20.45
N TYR A 164 -3.02 -14.52 -21.66
CA TYR A 164 -4.23 -13.76 -21.95
C TYR A 164 -5.51 -14.60 -21.97
N GLN A 165 -5.42 -15.92 -22.15
CA GLN A 165 -6.54 -16.85 -21.92
C GLN A 165 -6.90 -17.02 -20.44
N ASN A 166 -5.96 -16.72 -19.54
CA ASN A 166 -6.14 -16.85 -18.09
C ASN A 166 -6.39 -15.49 -17.43
N VAL A 167 -5.70 -14.43 -17.86
CA VAL A 167 -5.71 -13.09 -17.27
C VAL A 167 -5.76 -12.04 -18.38
N SER A 168 -6.85 -11.29 -18.47
CA SER A 168 -6.99 -10.20 -19.45
C SER A 168 -6.38 -8.90 -18.94
N ILE A 169 -6.53 -8.64 -17.64
CA ILE A 169 -6.01 -7.45 -16.96
C ILE A 169 -5.33 -7.88 -15.67
N LEU A 170 -4.12 -7.37 -15.45
CA LEU A 170 -3.40 -7.40 -14.18
C LEU A 170 -2.96 -5.97 -13.85
N GLN A 171 -3.53 -5.38 -12.80
CA GLN A 171 -3.11 -4.10 -12.26
C GLN A 171 -2.76 -4.29 -10.79
N LEU A 172 -1.49 -4.11 -10.48
CA LEU A 172 -0.92 -4.08 -9.13
C LEU A 172 -0.22 -2.73 -8.95
N GLU A 173 0.21 -2.41 -7.73
CA GLU A 173 1.03 -1.21 -7.50
C GLU A 173 2.26 -1.23 -8.43
N GLY A 174 2.41 -0.16 -9.24
CA GLY A 174 3.49 0.02 -10.21
C GLY A 174 3.51 -0.93 -11.42
N ILE A 175 2.46 -1.75 -11.63
CA ILE A 175 2.39 -2.72 -12.73
C ILE A 175 1.00 -2.73 -13.36
N GLY A 176 0.95 -2.54 -14.68
CA GLY A 176 -0.24 -2.73 -15.50
C GLY A 176 0.06 -3.65 -16.68
N ILE A 177 -0.73 -4.70 -16.85
CA ILE A 177 -0.77 -5.53 -18.06
C ILE A 177 -2.22 -5.59 -18.50
N ASP A 178 -2.52 -5.12 -19.71
CA ASP A 178 -3.88 -5.06 -20.23
C ASP A 178 -3.92 -5.55 -21.67
N PHE A 179 -4.69 -6.61 -21.91
CA PHE A 179 -4.90 -7.18 -23.22
C PHE A 179 -5.46 -6.17 -24.24
N LYS A 180 -6.32 -5.23 -23.81
CA LYS A 180 -6.96 -4.26 -24.70
C LYS A 180 -6.05 -3.10 -25.08
N GLU A 181 -4.97 -2.90 -24.34
CA GLU A 181 -3.99 -1.84 -24.56
C GLU A 181 -2.76 -2.32 -25.35
N LEU A 182 -2.79 -3.58 -25.81
CA LEU A 182 -1.74 -4.15 -26.66
C LEU A 182 -1.54 -3.32 -27.93
N THR A 183 -0.31 -2.85 -28.12
CA THR A 183 0.10 -2.06 -29.29
C THR A 183 1.51 -2.44 -29.73
N ILE A 184 1.84 -2.18 -31.01
CA ILE A 184 3.17 -2.44 -31.54
C ILE A 184 3.92 -1.14 -31.71
N GLU A 185 5.15 -1.11 -31.19
CA GLU A 185 6.05 0.01 -31.37
C GLU A 185 7.43 -0.44 -31.85
N THR A 186 8.09 0.46 -32.59
CA THR A 186 9.46 0.26 -33.05
C THR A 186 10.40 1.11 -32.22
N ILE A 187 11.15 0.48 -31.31
CA ILE A 187 12.12 1.14 -30.43
C ILE A 187 13.52 0.70 -30.82
N GLN A 188 14.41 1.65 -31.10
CA GLN A 188 15.80 1.37 -31.49
C GLN A 188 15.93 0.32 -32.62
N LYS A 189 15.08 0.45 -33.66
CA LYS A 189 15.00 -0.45 -34.83
C LYS A 189 14.54 -1.88 -34.55
N LYS A 190 13.95 -2.15 -33.39
CA LYS A 190 13.36 -3.45 -33.04
C LYS A 190 11.88 -3.28 -32.77
N GLN A 191 11.07 -4.25 -33.19
CA GLN A 191 9.64 -4.27 -32.91
C GLN A 191 9.36 -4.90 -31.55
N TYR A 192 8.51 -4.22 -30.79
CA TYR A 192 8.01 -4.69 -29.50
C TYR A 192 6.49 -4.64 -29.51
N LEU A 193 5.90 -5.63 -28.86
CA LEU A 193 4.53 -5.56 -28.39
C LEU A 193 4.54 -4.94 -26.99
N ILE A 194 3.87 -3.81 -26.82
CA ILE A 194 3.68 -3.18 -25.51
C ILE A 194 2.60 -3.96 -24.78
N LEU A 195 2.92 -4.46 -23.59
CA LEU A 195 2.01 -5.22 -22.73
C LEU A 195 1.26 -4.33 -21.73
N GLY A 196 1.80 -3.14 -21.48
CA GLY A 196 1.33 -2.18 -20.47
C GLY A 196 2.51 -1.46 -19.84
N GLU A 197 2.48 -1.30 -18.52
CA GLU A 197 3.47 -0.55 -17.74
C GLU A 197 4.09 -1.39 -16.62
N PHE A 198 5.36 -1.14 -16.34
CA PHE A 198 6.03 -1.66 -15.15
C PHE A 198 7.09 -0.65 -14.69
N TRP A 199 6.77 0.09 -13.62
CA TRP A 199 7.52 1.22 -13.08
C TRP A 199 8.77 0.79 -12.33
N LEU A 200 9.72 0.17 -13.04
CA LEU A 200 10.93 -0.39 -12.45
C LEU A 200 12.07 0.63 -12.32
N TYR A 201 12.18 1.58 -13.27
CA TYR A 201 13.21 2.63 -13.23
C TYR A 201 12.61 4.02 -13.06
N GLY A 202 11.38 4.24 -13.52
CA GLY A 202 10.59 5.44 -13.30
C GLY A 202 9.10 5.21 -13.56
N ASP A 203 8.27 6.13 -13.08
CA ASP A 203 6.82 6.07 -13.23
C ASP A 203 6.42 6.20 -14.71
N GLY A 204 5.61 5.27 -15.22
CA GLY A 204 5.21 5.23 -16.64
C GLY A 204 6.17 4.47 -17.57
N ASP A 205 7.16 3.75 -17.02
CA ASP A 205 8.00 2.84 -17.80
C ASP A 205 7.15 1.75 -18.49
N GLN A 206 7.33 1.57 -19.80
CA GLN A 206 6.56 0.60 -20.58
C GLN A 206 7.12 -0.81 -20.47
N LEU A 207 6.23 -1.78 -20.29
CA LEU A 207 6.52 -3.21 -20.34
C LEU A 207 6.46 -3.71 -21.77
N LEU A 208 7.60 -4.18 -22.28
CA LEU A 208 7.77 -4.56 -23.67
C LEU A 208 8.00 -6.06 -23.81
N TYR A 209 7.38 -6.64 -24.83
CA TYR A 209 7.68 -7.98 -25.32
C TYR A 209 8.35 -7.90 -26.68
N ASN A 210 9.55 -8.44 -26.83
CA ASN A 210 10.25 -8.44 -28.11
C ASN A 210 9.75 -9.59 -29.01
N LEU A 211 9.18 -9.24 -30.16
CA LEU A 211 8.55 -10.21 -31.07
C LEU A 211 9.56 -11.18 -31.74
N GLU A 212 10.82 -10.78 -31.88
CA GLU A 212 11.85 -11.60 -32.53
C GLU A 212 12.45 -12.64 -31.58
N ASN A 213 12.84 -12.22 -30.37
CA ASN A 213 13.58 -13.04 -29.42
C ASN A 213 12.78 -13.47 -28.18
N LYS A 214 11.50 -13.11 -28.11
CA LYS A 214 10.54 -13.53 -27.08
C LYS A 214 10.91 -13.14 -25.65
N SER A 215 11.80 -12.18 -25.48
CA SER A 215 12.26 -11.69 -24.17
C SER A 215 11.47 -10.46 -23.72
N ILE A 216 11.44 -10.23 -22.41
CA ILE A 216 10.77 -9.09 -21.78
C ILE A 216 11.78 -7.97 -21.55
N TYR A 217 11.38 -6.75 -21.89
CA TYR A 217 12.15 -5.54 -21.73
C TYR A 217 11.31 -4.49 -20.99
N ILE A 218 12.01 -3.51 -20.41
CA ILE A 218 11.43 -2.26 -19.94
C ILE A 218 11.96 -1.13 -20.78
N PHE A 219 11.07 -0.29 -21.30
CA PHE A 219 11.48 0.99 -21.84
C PHE A 219 11.66 1.99 -20.70
N ALA A 220 12.90 2.11 -20.22
CA ALA A 220 13.26 3.04 -19.18
C ALA A 220 13.35 4.44 -19.77
N HIS A 221 12.23 5.17 -19.75
CA HIS A 221 12.06 6.41 -20.50
C HIS A 221 12.80 7.59 -19.87
N GLU A 222 13.00 7.59 -18.56
CA GLU A 222 13.75 8.64 -17.84
C GLU A 222 15.27 8.49 -17.92
N ASN A 223 15.78 7.35 -18.40
CA ASN A 223 17.22 7.18 -18.60
C ASN A 223 17.75 8.18 -19.63
N GLN A 224 19.01 8.57 -19.48
CA GLN A 224 19.68 9.48 -20.41
C GLN A 224 20.83 8.75 -21.13
N PRO A 225 20.65 8.30 -22.39
CA PRO A 225 19.42 8.36 -23.20
C PRO A 225 18.40 7.25 -22.85
N PRO A 226 17.12 7.41 -23.25
CA PRO A 226 16.09 6.38 -23.05
C PRO A 226 16.48 5.06 -23.72
N LYS A 227 16.21 3.94 -23.04
CA LYS A 227 16.66 2.64 -23.52
C LYS A 227 15.74 1.50 -23.12
N ALA A 228 15.62 0.53 -24.04
CA ALA A 228 14.99 -0.75 -23.75
C ALA A 228 16.00 -1.65 -23.01
N ILE A 229 15.68 -2.04 -21.78
CA ILE A 229 16.53 -2.87 -20.91
C ILE A 229 15.89 -4.24 -20.79
N LYS A 230 16.62 -5.30 -21.15
CA LYS A 230 16.12 -6.67 -21.00
C LYS A 230 16.00 -7.03 -19.52
N ILE A 231 14.83 -7.49 -19.09
CA ILE A 231 14.58 -7.90 -17.70
C ILE A 231 14.29 -9.39 -17.55
N ALA A 232 13.82 -10.09 -18.59
CA ALA A 232 13.61 -11.55 -18.55
C ALA A 232 13.79 -12.17 -19.94
N ASN A 233 14.10 -13.47 -20.01
CA ASN A 233 14.24 -14.19 -21.28
C ASN A 233 12.92 -14.69 -21.86
N SER A 234 11.84 -14.68 -21.08
CA SER A 234 10.49 -15.09 -21.47
C SER A 234 9.45 -14.44 -20.57
N PHE A 235 8.18 -14.48 -20.97
CA PHE A 235 7.09 -14.00 -20.13
C PHE A 235 6.93 -14.85 -18.85
N ILE A 236 7.12 -16.16 -18.96
CA ILE A 236 7.11 -17.06 -17.79
C ILE A 236 8.21 -16.69 -16.80
N GLU A 237 9.45 -16.45 -17.26
CA GLU A 237 10.52 -16.02 -16.37
C GLU A 237 10.22 -14.68 -15.70
N PHE A 238 9.60 -13.76 -16.43
CA PHE A 238 9.17 -12.47 -15.89
C PHE A 238 8.17 -12.67 -14.74
N MET A 239 7.10 -13.44 -14.96
CA MET A 239 6.10 -13.72 -13.92
C MET A 239 6.67 -14.50 -12.73
N GLU A 240 7.44 -15.57 -12.97
CA GLU A 240 7.91 -16.48 -11.91
C GLU A 240 9.14 -15.98 -11.15
N LYS A 241 9.84 -14.95 -11.65
CA LYS A 241 11.04 -14.40 -11.00
C LYS A 241 10.96 -12.90 -10.77
N LYS A 242 10.75 -12.11 -11.82
CA LYS A 242 10.83 -10.63 -11.72
C LYS A 242 9.65 -10.08 -10.94
N MET A 243 8.43 -10.47 -11.30
CA MET A 243 7.22 -10.10 -10.56
C MET A 243 7.28 -10.58 -9.11
N VAL A 244 7.71 -11.83 -8.89
CA VAL A 244 7.85 -12.38 -7.54
C VAL A 244 8.86 -11.61 -6.68
N THR A 245 9.96 -11.14 -7.27
CA THR A 245 10.95 -10.34 -6.54
C THR A 245 10.38 -8.96 -6.23
N TYR A 246 9.80 -8.31 -7.23
CA TYR A 246 9.18 -7.00 -7.08
C TYR A 246 8.11 -6.99 -5.98
N LEU A 247 7.14 -7.90 -6.02
CA LEU A 247 6.06 -7.95 -5.02
C LEU A 247 6.53 -8.24 -3.59
N ARG A 248 7.72 -8.78 -3.39
CA ARG A 248 8.31 -8.95 -2.04
C ARG A 248 8.95 -7.68 -1.51
N GLU A 249 9.41 -6.80 -2.39
CA GLU A 249 10.07 -5.55 -1.98
C GLU A 249 9.06 -4.53 -1.44
N TYR A 250 7.77 -4.75 -1.70
CA TYR A 250 6.64 -3.95 -1.20
C TYR A 250 5.91 -4.59 0.00
N GLU A 251 6.38 -5.73 0.54
CA GLU A 251 5.92 -6.33 1.81
C GLU A 251 6.69 -5.77 3.03
#